data_AF-A0A7C3DV49-F1
#
_entry.id   AF-A0A7C3DV49-F1
#
_cell.length_a   1.000
_cell.length_b   1.000
_cell.length_c   1.000
_cell.angle_alpha   90.00
_cell.angle_beta   90.00
_cell.angle_gamma   90.00
#
_symmetry.space_group_name_H-M   'P 1'
#
loop_
_entity.id
_entity.type
_entity.pdbx_description
1 polymer ?
#
loop_
_entity_poly.entity_id
_entity_poly.type
_entity_poly.pdbx_seq_one_letter_code
_entity_poly.pdbx_strand_id
1 'polypeptide(L)'
;MWLVLGALRRPITVIVAVLALILGSLLALRKMQVDIFPNLGAPAIYVAAPYGGLSPAQMESFVTYNYEYHFFYIAGIDHVESKTIQGAALMKLVFRPETDMTQALAQVVASVNRSRAFMPAGSVPPFVTRFDAGSVPVAQLVFSSPSRNVGEMQEIAVTRVRPFFASLPGVSAPPPFGASQRTVVVRLEPEKLRAYGLSPEEAIASIGKATSILPAGNLRSGDFNQVVNTNASIGPNFQELLDAPIRAAGPSSVYLRDIGSVELGTDITNGFAHVNGRRTVYIPVTKRADASTLAVVERIKAALPAMRALVPDDVDIRLEFDQSRYVANAIRGLLHEGLLGALLTGLMVL
;
A
#
# COMPACT_ATOMS: atom_id res chain seq x y z
N MET A 1 58.98 -14.91 -7.78
CA MET A 1 58.96 -15.88 -8.90
C MET A 1 58.33 -17.24 -8.60
N TRP A 2 58.08 -17.62 -7.34
CA TRP A 2 57.58 -18.98 -7.03
C TRP A 2 56.18 -19.29 -7.60
N LEU A 3 55.31 -18.28 -7.78
CA LEU A 3 53.93 -18.44 -8.25
C LEU A 3 53.92 -18.77 -9.74
N VAL A 4 54.76 -18.08 -10.51
CA VAL A 4 54.92 -18.31 -11.95
C VAL A 4 55.54 -19.68 -12.20
N LEU A 5 56.59 -20.04 -11.46
CA LEU A 5 57.23 -21.35 -11.57
C LEU A 5 56.29 -22.49 -11.12
N GLY A 6 55.46 -22.27 -10.10
CA GLY A 6 54.44 -23.20 -9.65
C GLY A 6 53.34 -23.43 -10.71
N ALA A 7 52.87 -22.37 -11.36
CA ALA A 7 51.89 -22.45 -12.44
C ALA A 7 52.45 -23.19 -13.67
N LEU A 8 53.70 -22.92 -14.07
CA LEU A 8 54.35 -23.57 -15.22
C LEU A 8 54.64 -25.06 -14.98
N ARG A 9 54.87 -25.48 -13.74
CA ARG A 9 55.13 -26.89 -13.40
C ARG A 9 53.88 -27.78 -13.36
N ARG A 10 52.67 -27.19 -13.28
CA ARG A 10 51.39 -27.92 -13.17
C ARG A 10 50.35 -27.42 -14.17
N PRO A 11 50.58 -27.52 -15.49
CA PRO A 11 49.70 -26.95 -16.51
C PRO A 11 48.28 -27.52 -16.47
N ILE A 12 48.12 -28.82 -16.20
CA ILE A 12 46.79 -29.46 -16.12
C ILE A 12 45.99 -28.90 -14.93
N THR A 13 46.61 -28.69 -13.77
CA THR A 13 45.94 -28.11 -12.60
C THR A 13 45.47 -26.69 -12.88
N VAL A 14 46.26 -25.90 -13.61
CA VAL A 14 45.88 -24.54 -14.03
C VAL A 14 44.69 -24.57 -14.99
N ILE A 15 44.70 -25.46 -15.99
CA ILE A 15 43.58 -25.63 -16.93
C ILE A 15 42.30 -26.01 -16.20
N VAL A 16 42.37 -26.97 -15.28
CA VAL A 16 41.21 -27.40 -14.47
C VAL A 16 40.69 -26.25 -13.60
N ALA A 17 41.59 -25.46 -13.00
CA ALA A 17 41.20 -24.28 -12.21
C ALA A 17 40.50 -23.21 -13.07
N VAL A 18 41.00 -22.93 -14.28
CA VAL A 18 40.36 -22.00 -15.22
C VAL A 18 39.00 -22.52 -15.65
N LEU A 19 38.88 -23.80 -15.98
CA LEU A 19 37.60 -24.41 -16.35
C LEU A 19 36.58 -24.34 -15.20
N ALA A 20 37.03 -24.61 -13.97
CA ALA A 20 36.21 -24.48 -12.77
C ALA A 20 35.72 -23.03 -12.56
N LEU A 21 36.60 -22.04 -12.80
CA LEU A 21 36.23 -20.63 -12.77
C LEU A 21 35.19 -20.28 -13.83
N ILE A 22 35.35 -20.73 -15.08
CA ILE A 22 34.37 -20.49 -16.16
C ILE A 22 32.99 -21.07 -15.81
N LEU A 23 32.96 -22.31 -15.34
CA LEU A 23 31.71 -22.96 -14.92
C LEU A 23 31.08 -22.25 -13.71
N GLY A 24 31.88 -21.84 -12.74
CA GLY A 24 31.45 -21.04 -11.60
C GLY A 24 30.88 -19.68 -12.01
N SER A 25 31.53 -18.99 -12.94
CA SER A 25 31.06 -17.72 -13.51
C SER A 25 29.74 -17.89 -14.25
N LEU A 26 29.54 -18.97 -15.01
CA LEU A 26 28.28 -19.24 -15.70
C LEU A 26 27.11 -19.43 -14.72
N LEU A 27 27.34 -20.15 -13.62
CA LEU A 27 26.36 -20.32 -12.55
C LEU A 27 26.04 -19.00 -11.84
N ALA A 28 27.07 -18.19 -11.57
CA ALA A 28 26.92 -16.87 -10.95
C ALA A 28 26.09 -15.93 -11.84
N LEU A 29 26.40 -15.87 -13.14
CA LEU A 29 25.66 -15.06 -14.12
C LEU A 29 24.17 -15.42 -14.19
N ARG A 30 23.82 -16.71 -14.05
CA ARG A 30 22.41 -17.16 -14.05
C ARG A 30 21.65 -16.80 -12.78
N LYS A 31 22.33 -16.70 -11.63
CA LYS A 31 21.71 -16.39 -10.33
C LYS A 31 21.74 -14.91 -9.97
N MET A 32 22.53 -14.11 -10.70
CA MET A 32 22.72 -12.69 -10.41
C MET A 32 21.39 -11.94 -10.54
N GLN A 33 21.05 -11.17 -9.50
CA GLN A 33 19.89 -10.30 -9.55
C GLN A 33 20.19 -9.11 -10.45
N VAL A 34 19.24 -8.81 -11.33
CA VAL A 34 19.34 -7.71 -12.28
C VAL A 34 18.44 -6.57 -11.84
N ASP A 35 19.02 -5.40 -11.66
CA ASP A 35 18.32 -4.17 -11.33
C ASP A 35 19.03 -2.93 -11.88
N ILE A 36 18.29 -1.83 -12.00
CA ILE A 36 18.84 -0.54 -12.47
C ILE A 36 19.61 0.18 -11.37
N PHE A 37 19.10 0.11 -10.14
CA PHE A 37 19.73 0.73 -8.99
C PHE A 37 20.54 -0.32 -8.23
N PRO A 38 21.72 0.04 -7.70
CA PRO A 38 22.29 -0.75 -6.60
C PRO A 38 21.28 -0.76 -5.44
N ASN A 39 21.51 -1.57 -4.41
CA ASN A 39 20.71 -1.47 -3.21
C ASN A 39 20.97 -0.10 -2.56
N LEU A 40 20.17 0.91 -2.95
CA LEU A 40 20.17 2.26 -2.42
C LEU A 40 19.46 2.17 -1.06
N GLY A 41 20.14 1.53 -0.11
CA GLY A 41 19.68 1.36 1.26
C GLY A 41 19.82 2.66 2.03
N ALA A 42 19.22 3.76 1.55
CA ALA A 42 18.91 4.89 2.43
C ALA A 42 17.93 4.32 3.47
N PRO A 43 18.38 4.06 4.71
CA PRO A 43 17.61 3.26 5.63
C PRO A 43 16.54 4.17 6.22
N ALA A 44 15.40 4.24 5.54
CA ALA A 44 14.32 5.15 5.89
C ALA A 44 13.05 4.39 6.28
N ILE A 45 12.33 4.92 7.27
CA ILE A 45 11.00 4.46 7.63
C ILE A 45 10.05 5.64 7.52
N TYR A 46 8.96 5.44 6.78
CA TYR A 46 7.87 6.40 6.72
C TYR A 46 6.80 6.04 7.73
N VAL A 47 6.34 7.06 8.46
CA VAL A 47 5.18 7.01 9.33
C VAL A 47 4.18 8.02 8.80
N ALA A 48 3.03 7.54 8.34
CA ALA A 48 1.93 8.37 7.87
C ALA A 48 0.74 8.23 8.82
N ALA A 49 0.41 9.31 9.51
CA ALA A 49 -0.67 9.35 10.50
C ALA A 49 -1.83 10.22 9.98
N PRO A 50 -2.95 9.62 9.54
CA PRO A 50 -4.13 10.38 9.17
C PRO A 50 -4.93 10.76 10.43
N TYR A 51 -5.41 12.00 10.49
CA TYR A 51 -6.38 12.45 11.48
C TYR A 51 -7.16 13.64 10.91
N GLY A 52 -8.37 13.36 10.39
CA GLY A 52 -9.19 14.34 9.70
C GLY A 52 -9.69 15.49 10.60
N GLY A 53 -10.04 16.61 9.97
CA GLY A 53 -10.70 17.74 10.64
C GLY A 53 -9.77 18.74 11.35
N LEU A 54 -8.48 18.43 11.53
CA LEU A 54 -7.51 19.35 12.11
C LEU A 54 -6.84 20.25 11.05
N SER A 55 -6.61 21.51 11.42
CA SER A 55 -5.72 22.39 10.65
C SER A 55 -4.27 21.90 10.72
N PRO A 56 -3.37 22.28 9.78
CA PRO A 56 -1.97 21.87 9.82
C PRO A 56 -1.27 22.18 11.16
N ALA A 57 -1.52 23.36 11.75
CA ALA A 57 -0.93 23.75 13.04
C ALA A 57 -1.44 22.90 14.22
N GLN A 58 -2.73 22.54 14.20
CA GLN A 58 -3.30 21.62 15.21
C GLN A 58 -2.77 20.20 15.03
N MET A 59 -2.66 19.73 13.79
CA MET A 59 -2.10 18.42 13.48
C MET A 59 -0.64 18.32 13.94
N GLU A 60 0.13 19.38 13.74
CA GLU A 60 1.51 19.47 14.20
C GLU A 60 1.57 19.36 15.73
N SER A 61 0.77 20.18 16.42
CA SER A 61 0.77 20.25 17.89
C SER A 61 0.27 18.98 18.57
N PHE A 62 -0.83 18.39 18.07
CA PHE A 62 -1.49 17.26 18.73
C PHE A 62 -0.98 15.89 18.25
N VAL A 63 -0.41 15.79 17.05
CA VAL A 63 -0.03 14.50 16.46
C VAL A 63 1.45 14.45 16.12
N THR A 64 1.95 15.34 15.25
CA THR A 64 3.36 15.29 14.79
C THR A 64 4.34 15.42 15.96
N TYR A 65 4.13 16.40 16.84
CA TYR A 65 4.96 16.61 18.03
C TYR A 65 5.04 15.36 18.93
N ASN A 66 3.91 14.69 19.17
CA ASN A 66 3.86 13.49 19.99
C ASN A 66 4.65 12.33 19.38
N TYR A 67 4.67 12.20 18.05
CA TYR A 67 5.50 11.21 17.37
C TYR A 67 6.98 11.56 17.43
N GLU A 68 7.36 12.79 17.08
CA GLU A 68 8.74 13.26 17.12
C GLU A 68 9.35 13.11 18.51
N TYR A 69 8.59 13.45 19.56
CA TYR A 69 9.00 13.26 20.96
C TYR A 69 9.36 11.79 21.26
N HIS A 70 8.58 10.84 20.74
CA HIS A 70 8.84 9.41 20.97
C HIS A 70 9.93 8.83 20.06
N PHE A 71 10.23 9.48 18.93
CA PHE A 71 11.32 9.06 18.06
C PHE A 71 12.70 9.27 18.70
N PHE A 72 12.85 10.17 19.66
CA PHE A 72 14.10 10.32 20.43
C PHE A 72 14.53 9.04 21.18
N TYR A 73 13.59 8.14 21.49
CA TYR A 73 13.92 6.87 22.16
C TYR A 73 14.38 5.77 21.21
N ILE A 74 14.38 6.01 19.90
CA ILE A 74 14.73 5.03 18.88
C ILE A 74 16.20 5.19 18.52
N ALA A 75 16.96 4.11 18.67
CA ALA A 75 18.38 4.12 18.37
C ALA A 75 18.62 4.10 16.84
N GLY A 76 19.68 4.78 16.41
CA GLY A 76 20.14 4.74 15.01
C GLY A 76 19.45 5.73 14.08
N ILE A 77 18.46 6.51 14.54
CA ILE A 77 17.95 7.65 13.76
C ILE A 77 19.06 8.68 13.60
N ASP A 78 19.29 9.10 12.37
CA ASP A 78 20.16 10.22 12.01
C ASP A 78 19.39 11.53 12.08
N HIS A 79 18.26 11.62 11.37
CA HIS A 79 17.35 12.76 11.40
C HIS A 79 15.91 12.36 11.07
N VAL A 80 14.97 13.22 11.42
CA VAL A 80 13.54 13.06 11.10
C VAL A 80 13.11 14.23 10.22
N GLU A 81 12.54 13.94 9.06
CA GLU A 81 11.86 14.93 8.22
C GLU A 81 10.35 14.79 8.45
N SER A 82 9.70 15.83 8.94
CA SER A 82 8.25 15.88 9.10
C SER A 82 7.59 16.86 8.13
N LYS A 83 6.46 16.45 7.59
CA LYS A 83 5.59 17.26 6.75
C LYS A 83 4.17 17.09 7.21
N THR A 84 3.64 18.14 7.82
CA THR A 84 2.27 18.18 8.31
C THR A 84 1.40 18.93 7.31
N ILE A 85 0.30 18.31 6.90
CA ILE A 85 -0.74 18.90 6.07
C ILE A 85 -2.09 18.76 6.76
N GLN A 86 -3.12 19.39 6.22
CA GLN A 86 -4.47 19.23 6.76
C GLN A 86 -4.87 17.75 6.73
N GLY A 87 -5.27 17.22 7.88
CA GLY A 87 -5.76 15.85 7.99
C GLY A 87 -4.68 14.76 8.02
N ALA A 88 -3.39 15.08 7.86
CA ALA A 88 -2.32 14.07 7.81
C ALA A 88 -0.95 14.60 8.24
N ALA A 89 -0.20 13.77 8.97
CA ALA A 89 1.22 13.97 9.27
C ALA A 89 2.05 12.89 8.58
N LEU A 90 3.05 13.33 7.81
CA LEU A 90 3.99 12.45 7.10
C LEU A 90 5.37 12.65 7.73
N MET A 91 5.94 11.59 8.29
CA MET A 91 7.26 11.62 8.91
C MET A 91 8.15 10.59 8.23
N LYS A 92 9.35 11.00 7.88
CA LYS A 92 10.39 10.15 7.30
C LYS A 92 11.56 10.13 8.28
N LEU A 93 11.76 8.98 8.90
CA LEU A 93 12.85 8.72 9.82
C LEU A 93 14.01 8.16 9.00
N VAL A 94 15.10 8.91 8.91
CA VAL A 94 16.32 8.48 8.22
C VAL A 94 17.28 7.94 9.26
N PHE A 95 17.76 6.73 9.06
CA PHE A 95 18.67 6.04 9.96
C PHE A 95 20.11 6.11 9.45
N ARG A 96 21.06 5.78 10.32
CA ARG A 96 22.46 5.62 9.95
C ARG A 96 22.65 4.34 9.12
N PRO A 97 23.59 4.31 8.15
CA PRO A 97 23.79 3.16 7.25
C PRO A 97 23.97 1.79 7.93
N GLU A 98 24.62 1.75 9.10
CA GLU A 98 24.94 0.52 9.85
C GLU A 98 23.76 -0.03 10.68
N THR A 99 22.59 0.62 10.64
CA THR A 99 21.45 0.28 11.51
C THR A 99 20.74 -0.98 11.03
N ASP A 100 20.46 -1.92 11.95
CA ASP A 100 19.54 -3.02 11.66
C ASP A 100 18.12 -2.50 11.48
N MET A 101 17.68 -2.44 10.23
CA MET A 101 16.37 -1.92 9.88
C MET A 101 15.19 -2.77 10.31
N THR A 102 15.40 -4.06 10.60
CA THR A 102 14.36 -4.93 11.14
C THR A 102 14.11 -4.56 12.59
N GLN A 103 15.18 -4.39 13.36
CA GLN A 103 15.09 -3.92 14.75
C GLN A 103 14.55 -2.49 14.82
N ALA A 104 15.04 -1.60 13.97
CA ALA A 104 14.57 -0.21 13.88
C ALA A 104 13.07 -0.15 13.56
N LEU A 105 12.57 -0.95 12.61
CA LEU A 105 11.15 -1.02 12.29
C LEU A 105 10.31 -1.46 13.49
N ALA A 106 10.75 -2.47 14.23
CA ALA A 106 10.07 -2.92 15.43
C ALA A 106 10.03 -1.83 16.52
N GLN A 107 11.13 -1.10 16.72
CA GLN A 107 11.19 0.03 17.64
C GLN A 107 10.27 1.18 17.21
N VAL A 108 10.26 1.54 15.92
CA VAL A 108 9.35 2.56 15.38
C VAL A 108 7.90 2.17 15.62
N VAL A 109 7.51 0.93 15.28
CA VAL A 109 6.14 0.42 15.49
C VAL A 109 5.76 0.47 16.98
N ALA A 110 6.67 0.11 17.88
CA ALA A 110 6.41 0.19 19.33
C ALA A 110 6.26 1.64 19.80
N SER A 111 7.14 2.54 19.37
CA SER A 111 7.12 3.96 19.74
C SER A 111 5.88 4.68 19.23
N VAL A 112 5.51 4.50 17.95
CA VAL A 112 4.30 5.14 17.40
C VAL A 112 3.04 4.66 18.10
N ASN A 113 2.96 3.37 18.47
CA ASN A 113 1.82 2.86 19.21
C ASN A 113 1.74 3.45 20.62
N ARG A 114 2.90 3.68 21.27
CA ARG A 114 2.96 4.36 22.57
C ARG A 114 2.51 5.82 22.45
N SER A 115 2.93 6.54 21.41
CA SER A 115 2.57 7.95 21.20
C SER A 115 1.06 8.18 21.10
N ARG A 116 0.30 7.19 20.60
CA ARG A 116 -1.16 7.29 20.45
C ARG A 116 -1.90 7.55 21.75
N ALA A 117 -1.34 7.15 22.89
CA ALA A 117 -1.97 7.40 24.20
C ALA A 117 -2.06 8.90 24.54
N PHE A 118 -1.26 9.74 23.90
CA PHE A 118 -1.20 11.19 24.13
C PHE A 118 -1.94 12.00 23.04
N MET A 119 -2.58 11.32 22.09
CA MET A 119 -3.27 11.93 20.96
C MET A 119 -4.78 12.04 21.20
N PRO A 120 -5.49 12.91 20.46
CA PRO A 120 -6.95 13.03 20.57
C PRO A 120 -7.70 11.71 20.36
N ALA A 121 -8.86 11.58 21.01
CA ALA A 121 -9.74 10.43 20.86
C ALA A 121 -10.16 10.24 19.39
N GLY A 122 -10.19 8.99 18.93
CA GLY A 122 -10.45 8.67 17.51
C GLY A 122 -9.19 8.60 16.64
N SER A 123 -7.99 8.79 17.21
CA SER A 123 -6.73 8.63 16.48
C SER A 123 -6.51 7.19 16.02
N VAL A 124 -6.50 6.99 14.70
CA VAL A 124 -6.27 5.68 14.09
C VAL A 124 -4.77 5.30 14.11
N PRO A 125 -4.42 4.00 14.06
CA PRO A 125 -3.03 3.58 13.92
C PRO A 125 -2.38 4.21 12.68
N PRO A 126 -1.13 4.70 12.77
CA PRO A 126 -0.44 5.22 11.60
C PRO A 126 0.00 4.08 10.68
N PHE A 127 0.19 4.41 9.41
CA PHE A 127 0.87 3.53 8.46
C PHE A 127 2.38 3.64 8.67
N VAL A 128 3.01 2.54 9.07
CA VAL A 128 4.47 2.44 9.17
C VAL A 128 4.96 1.56 8.04
N THR A 129 5.79 2.13 7.16
CA THR A 129 6.40 1.38 6.06
C THR A 129 7.89 1.66 6.00
N ARG A 130 8.67 0.60 5.85
CA ARG A 130 10.07 0.74 5.45
C ARG A 130 10.10 1.25 4.01
N PHE A 131 10.98 2.20 3.74
CA PHE A 131 11.26 2.67 2.40
C PHE A 131 12.66 2.21 2.00
N ASP A 132 12.73 1.60 0.83
CA ASP A 132 13.96 1.13 0.20
C ASP A 132 13.84 1.31 -1.32
N ALA A 133 14.91 1.02 -2.06
CA ALA A 133 14.90 1.07 -3.53
C ALA A 133 13.79 0.22 -4.18
N GLY A 134 13.27 -0.82 -3.50
CA GLY A 134 12.15 -1.64 -3.94
C GLY A 134 10.78 -1.01 -3.75
N SER A 135 10.68 0.02 -2.90
CA SER A 135 9.45 0.78 -2.63
C SER A 135 9.04 1.71 -3.78
N VAL A 136 9.93 1.91 -4.77
CA VAL A 136 9.61 2.63 -6.00
C VAL A 136 8.76 1.73 -6.91
N PRO A 137 7.64 2.21 -7.45
CA PRO A 137 6.82 1.43 -8.37
C PRO A 137 7.64 0.98 -9.58
N VAL A 138 7.63 -0.32 -9.86
CA VAL A 138 8.28 -0.95 -11.03
C VAL A 138 7.30 -1.16 -12.18
N ALA A 139 6.01 -1.14 -11.87
CA ALA A 139 4.91 -1.29 -12.80
C ALA A 139 3.70 -0.48 -12.34
N GLN A 140 2.84 -0.04 -13.25
CA GLN A 140 1.54 0.55 -12.92
C GLN A 140 0.44 -0.13 -13.73
N LEU A 141 -0.50 -0.76 -13.02
CA LEU A 141 -1.70 -1.33 -13.62
C LEU A 141 -2.80 -0.27 -13.63
N VAL A 142 -3.35 0.04 -14.79
CA VAL A 142 -4.40 1.03 -15.00
C VAL A 142 -5.69 0.31 -15.35
N PHE A 143 -6.79 0.74 -14.72
CA PHE A 143 -8.13 0.19 -14.88
C PHE A 143 -8.99 1.15 -15.68
N SER A 144 -9.56 0.67 -16.78
CA SER A 144 -10.43 1.50 -17.64
C SER A 144 -11.74 0.79 -17.93
N SER A 145 -12.83 1.54 -18.01
CA SER A 145 -14.15 1.06 -18.38
C SER A 145 -14.91 2.13 -19.15
N PRO A 146 -15.71 1.78 -20.18
CA PRO A 146 -16.55 2.73 -20.89
C PRO A 146 -17.83 3.09 -20.12
N SER A 147 -18.30 2.21 -19.22
CA SER A 147 -19.60 2.28 -18.54
C SER A 147 -19.51 2.58 -17.05
N ARG A 148 -18.41 2.22 -16.38
CA ARG A 148 -18.29 2.34 -14.93
C ARG A 148 -17.72 3.68 -14.48
N ASN A 149 -18.17 4.13 -13.32
CA ASN A 149 -17.57 5.27 -12.65
C ASN A 149 -16.26 4.89 -11.93
N VAL A 150 -15.48 5.90 -11.53
CA VAL A 150 -14.17 5.69 -10.90
C VAL A 150 -14.25 5.01 -9.53
N GLY A 151 -15.35 5.19 -8.79
CA GLY A 151 -15.57 4.52 -7.49
C GLY A 151 -15.83 3.03 -7.66
N GLU A 152 -16.61 2.64 -8.67
CA GLU A 152 -16.82 1.23 -9.04
C GLU A 152 -15.52 0.57 -9.50
N MET A 153 -14.72 1.27 -10.32
CA MET A 153 -13.40 0.77 -10.73
C MET A 153 -12.46 0.60 -9.54
N GLN A 154 -12.49 1.52 -8.57
CA GLN A 154 -11.71 1.41 -7.31
C GLN A 154 -12.13 0.19 -6.50
N GLU A 155 -13.43 -0.04 -6.35
CA GLU A 155 -13.96 -1.19 -5.64
C GLU A 155 -13.51 -2.50 -6.29
N ILE A 156 -13.59 -2.61 -7.62
CA ILE A 156 -13.12 -3.78 -8.37
C ILE A 156 -11.61 -3.98 -8.19
N ALA A 157 -10.83 -2.91 -8.28
CA ALA A 157 -9.38 -2.97 -8.10
C ALA A 157 -9.00 -3.44 -6.67
N VAL A 158 -9.67 -2.92 -5.63
CA VAL A 158 -9.41 -3.29 -4.22
C VAL A 158 -9.85 -4.70 -3.89
N THR A 159 -11.04 -5.12 -4.35
CA THR A 159 -11.70 -6.35 -3.87
C THR A 159 -11.36 -7.58 -4.70
N ARG A 160 -11.10 -7.42 -6.00
CA ARG A 160 -10.87 -8.55 -6.91
C ARG A 160 -9.40 -8.70 -7.32
N VAL A 161 -8.77 -7.60 -7.75
CA VAL A 161 -7.42 -7.66 -8.33
C VAL A 161 -6.33 -7.56 -7.26
N ARG A 162 -6.44 -6.62 -6.31
CA ARG A 162 -5.43 -6.43 -5.26
C ARG A 162 -5.14 -7.70 -4.44
N PRO A 163 -6.12 -8.53 -4.00
CA PRO A 163 -5.84 -9.75 -3.25
C PRO A 163 -5.02 -10.77 -4.04
N PHE A 164 -5.16 -10.79 -5.37
CA PHE A 164 -4.41 -11.70 -6.23
C PHE A 164 -2.90 -11.51 -6.12
N PHE A 165 -2.42 -10.28 -5.88
CA PHE A 165 -1.00 -9.99 -5.71
C PHE A 165 -0.35 -10.73 -4.54
N ALA A 166 -1.11 -11.15 -3.53
CA ALA A 166 -0.59 -11.94 -2.42
C ALA A 166 -0.04 -13.30 -2.89
N SER A 167 -0.51 -13.81 -4.03
CA SER A 167 0.00 -15.06 -4.64
C SER A 167 1.30 -14.90 -5.41
N LEU A 168 1.73 -13.66 -5.70
CA LEU A 168 2.89 -13.38 -6.54
C LEU A 168 4.16 -13.17 -5.68
N PRO A 169 5.15 -14.07 -5.75
CA PRO A 169 6.36 -13.95 -4.94
C PRO A 169 7.15 -12.69 -5.29
N GLY A 170 7.66 -11.99 -4.28
CA GLY A 170 8.49 -10.79 -4.45
C GLY A 170 7.75 -9.53 -4.93
N VAL A 171 6.41 -9.60 -5.06
CA VAL A 171 5.57 -8.48 -5.49
C VAL A 171 4.85 -7.87 -4.27
N SER A 172 4.64 -6.56 -4.31
CA SER A 172 3.81 -5.83 -3.36
C SER A 172 2.91 -4.86 -4.11
N ALA A 173 1.65 -4.75 -3.68
CA ALA A 173 0.64 -3.90 -4.29
C ALA A 173 -0.05 -3.06 -3.20
N PRO A 174 0.32 -1.78 -3.03
CA PRO A 174 -0.46 -0.84 -2.23
C PRO A 174 -1.91 -0.71 -2.72
N PRO A 175 -2.79 -0.11 -1.90
CA PRO A 175 -4.14 0.24 -2.33
C PRO A 175 -4.14 1.04 -3.65
N PRO A 176 -5.14 0.85 -4.52
CA PRO A 176 -5.29 1.61 -5.75
C PRO A 176 -5.49 3.11 -5.49
N PHE A 177 -5.02 3.91 -6.43
CA PHE A 177 -5.08 5.37 -6.43
C PHE A 177 -5.95 5.86 -7.60
N GLY A 178 -6.43 7.10 -7.51
CA GLY A 178 -7.16 7.78 -8.59
C GLY A 178 -8.66 7.92 -8.37
N ALA A 179 -9.19 7.32 -7.31
CA ALA A 179 -10.57 7.45 -6.88
C ALA A 179 -10.69 7.33 -5.37
N SER A 180 -11.83 7.77 -4.84
CA SER A 180 -12.21 7.62 -3.44
C SER A 180 -12.85 6.25 -3.18
N GLN A 181 -12.77 5.78 -1.94
CA GLN A 181 -13.49 4.57 -1.53
C GLN A 181 -15.00 4.79 -1.59
N ARG A 182 -15.74 3.73 -1.93
CA ARG A 182 -17.20 3.74 -1.90
C ARG A 182 -17.67 3.84 -0.45
N THR A 183 -18.55 4.81 -0.19
CA THR A 183 -18.97 5.18 1.17
C THR A 183 -20.47 5.45 1.19
N VAL A 184 -21.14 5.01 2.26
CA VAL A 184 -22.53 5.41 2.55
C VAL A 184 -22.50 6.79 3.17
N VAL A 185 -23.05 7.79 2.47
CA VAL A 185 -23.04 9.19 2.90
C VAL A 185 -24.39 9.54 3.51
N VAL A 186 -24.38 9.91 4.79
CA VAL A 186 -25.55 10.45 5.48
C VAL A 186 -25.51 11.97 5.38
N ARG A 187 -26.49 12.56 4.69
CA ARG A 187 -26.65 14.02 4.57
C ARG A 187 -27.75 14.50 5.50
N LEU A 188 -27.36 15.27 6.51
CA LEU A 188 -28.31 15.91 7.43
C LEU A 188 -28.74 17.27 6.89
N GLU A 189 -30.01 17.61 7.03
CA GLU A 189 -30.58 18.89 6.62
C GLU A 189 -30.60 19.87 7.82
N PRO A 190 -29.84 20.99 7.77
CA PRO A 190 -29.73 21.91 8.90
C PRO A 190 -31.05 22.54 9.35
N GLU A 191 -32.00 22.73 8.43
CA GLU A 191 -33.31 23.31 8.73
C GLU A 191 -34.18 22.32 9.52
N LYS A 192 -34.18 21.03 9.13
CA LYS A 192 -34.90 19.97 9.83
C LYS A 192 -34.31 19.71 11.21
N LEU A 193 -32.98 19.67 11.33
CA LEU A 193 -32.31 19.59 12.64
C LEU A 193 -32.78 20.68 13.60
N ARG A 194 -32.86 21.93 13.13
CA ARG A 194 -33.38 23.06 13.93
C ARG A 194 -34.86 22.89 14.29
N ALA A 195 -35.70 22.48 13.33
CA ALA A 195 -37.13 22.28 13.55
C ALA A 195 -37.43 21.21 14.62
N TYR A 196 -36.64 20.13 14.65
CA TYR A 196 -36.75 19.06 15.65
C TYR A 196 -35.97 19.32 16.94
N GLY A 197 -35.22 20.44 17.03
CA GLY A 197 -34.36 20.74 18.17
C GLY A 197 -33.32 19.65 18.41
N LEU A 198 -32.70 19.17 17.33
CA LEU A 198 -31.69 18.11 17.33
C LEU A 198 -30.31 18.66 16.96
N SER A 199 -29.27 18.17 17.64
CA SER A 199 -27.89 18.45 17.28
C SER A 199 -27.35 17.44 16.26
N PRO A 200 -26.38 17.81 15.41
CA PRO A 200 -25.69 16.86 14.54
C PRO A 200 -25.05 15.70 15.31
N GLU A 201 -24.56 15.95 16.52
CA GLU A 201 -23.95 14.95 17.39
C GLU A 201 -24.97 13.89 17.83
N GLU A 202 -26.23 14.27 18.10
CA GLU A 202 -27.30 13.30 18.39
C GLU A 202 -27.55 12.37 17.19
N ALA A 203 -27.52 12.90 15.96
CA ALA A 203 -27.65 12.10 14.75
C ALA A 203 -26.45 11.14 14.55
N ILE A 204 -25.22 11.63 14.78
CA ILE A 204 -24.01 10.80 14.72
C ILE A 204 -24.07 9.67 15.75
N ALA A 205 -24.47 9.98 16.99
CA ALA A 205 -24.63 8.99 18.04
C ALA A 205 -25.71 7.94 17.71
N SER A 206 -26.79 8.34 17.03
CA SER A 206 -27.83 7.43 16.54
C SER A 206 -27.28 6.44 15.51
N ILE A 207 -26.51 6.93 14.51
CA ILE A 207 -25.86 6.08 13.49
C ILE A 207 -24.94 5.04 14.17
N GLY A 208 -24.14 5.45 15.15
CA GLY A 208 -23.27 4.55 15.89
C GLY A 208 -24.01 3.48 16.72
N LYS A 209 -25.24 3.77 17.17
CA LYS A 209 -26.09 2.80 17.87
C LYS A 209 -26.88 1.90 16.92
N ALA A 210 -27.21 2.40 15.72
CA ALA A 210 -28.01 1.70 14.73
C ALA A 210 -27.27 0.53 14.07
N THR A 211 -25.93 0.57 14.07
CA THR A 211 -25.10 -0.55 13.61
C THR A 211 -24.18 -1.01 14.74
N SER A 212 -24.52 -2.14 15.35
CA SER A 212 -23.71 -2.74 16.40
C SER A 212 -23.44 -4.20 16.07
N ILE A 213 -22.16 -4.57 16.08
CA ILE A 213 -21.75 -5.97 15.90
C ILE A 213 -21.86 -6.65 17.26
N LEU A 214 -22.99 -7.31 17.51
CA LEU A 214 -23.28 -8.00 18.77
C LEU A 214 -23.02 -9.52 18.63
N PRO A 215 -22.03 -10.07 19.36
CA PRO A 215 -21.81 -11.52 19.40
C PRO A 215 -22.90 -12.17 20.25
N ALA A 216 -23.97 -12.62 19.59
CA ALA A 216 -25.17 -13.15 20.27
C ALA A 216 -24.98 -14.56 20.88
N GLY A 217 -23.89 -15.23 20.54
CA GLY A 217 -23.55 -16.55 21.07
C GLY A 217 -24.49 -17.65 20.60
N ASN A 218 -24.59 -18.70 21.41
CA ASN A 218 -25.42 -19.86 21.13
C ASN A 218 -26.54 -19.99 22.15
N LEU A 219 -27.73 -20.37 21.70
CA LEU A 219 -28.86 -20.74 22.52
C LEU A 219 -28.97 -22.27 22.56
N ARG A 220 -28.80 -22.84 23.75
CA ARG A 220 -29.04 -24.27 23.95
C ARG A 220 -30.51 -24.51 24.30
N SER A 221 -31.18 -25.32 23.49
CA SER A 221 -32.56 -25.74 23.71
C SER A 221 -32.65 -27.26 23.61
N GLY A 222 -32.73 -27.92 24.78
CA GLY A 222 -32.65 -29.38 24.88
C GLY A 222 -31.32 -29.92 24.32
N ASP A 223 -31.42 -30.80 23.33
CA ASP A 223 -30.28 -31.41 22.62
C ASP A 223 -29.71 -30.53 21.49
N PHE A 224 -30.35 -29.39 21.18
CA PHE A 224 -29.89 -28.49 20.13
C PHE A 224 -29.07 -27.34 20.69
N ASN A 225 -27.95 -27.03 20.05
CA ASN A 225 -27.15 -25.85 20.30
C ASN A 225 -27.22 -24.94 19.06
N GLN A 226 -28.13 -23.96 19.08
CA GLN A 226 -28.40 -23.09 17.94
C GLN A 226 -27.54 -21.84 18.00
N VAL A 227 -26.91 -21.48 16.89
CA VAL A 227 -26.21 -20.19 16.77
C VAL A 227 -27.26 -19.09 16.66
N VAL A 228 -27.20 -18.10 17.55
CA VAL A 228 -28.13 -16.96 17.54
C VAL A 228 -27.58 -15.91 16.59
N ASN A 229 -28.37 -15.55 15.59
CA ASN A 229 -28.07 -14.44 14.69
C ASN A 229 -28.87 -13.20 15.12
N THR A 230 -28.24 -12.02 15.09
CA THR A 230 -28.90 -10.74 15.35
C THR A 230 -28.95 -9.92 14.08
N ASN A 231 -29.98 -9.08 13.97
CA ASN A 231 -30.11 -8.04 12.94
C ASN A 231 -29.62 -6.67 13.45
N ALA A 232 -28.71 -6.66 14.43
CA ALA A 232 -28.24 -5.44 15.10
C ALA A 232 -27.24 -4.62 14.25
N SER A 233 -26.67 -5.23 13.21
CA SER A 233 -25.87 -4.53 12.20
C SER A 233 -26.69 -4.32 10.94
N ILE A 234 -26.56 -3.15 10.33
CA ILE A 234 -27.22 -2.83 9.06
C ILE A 234 -26.75 -3.80 7.98
N GLY A 235 -27.71 -4.37 7.27
CA GLY A 235 -27.46 -5.35 6.22
C GLY A 235 -26.95 -4.70 4.91
N PRO A 236 -27.03 -5.43 3.78
CA PRO A 236 -26.65 -4.90 2.47
C PRO A 236 -27.53 -3.71 2.02
N ASN A 237 -28.71 -3.55 2.63
CA ASN A 237 -29.62 -2.44 2.35
C ASN A 237 -29.28 -1.23 3.25
N PHE A 238 -28.42 -0.36 2.76
CA PHE A 238 -28.02 0.86 3.49
C PHE A 238 -29.18 1.82 3.79
N GLN A 239 -30.34 1.69 3.11
CA GLN A 239 -31.53 2.49 3.40
C GLN A 239 -32.11 2.19 4.78
N GLU A 240 -31.86 1.02 5.36
CA GLU A 240 -32.25 0.68 6.75
C GLU A 240 -31.65 1.65 7.77
N LEU A 241 -30.56 2.35 7.43
CA LEU A 241 -29.99 3.38 8.29
C LEU A 241 -30.97 4.55 8.55
N LEU A 242 -31.89 4.80 7.61
CA LEU A 242 -32.92 5.84 7.77
C LEU A 242 -33.94 5.51 8.86
N ASP A 243 -34.09 4.23 9.22
CA ASP A 243 -34.96 3.75 10.31
C ASP A 243 -34.30 3.88 11.70
N ALA A 244 -33.07 4.39 11.77
CA ALA A 244 -32.38 4.62 13.03
C ALA A 244 -33.10 5.68 13.88
N PRO A 245 -33.52 5.36 15.13
CA PRO A 245 -34.12 6.34 16.02
C PRO A 245 -33.06 7.25 16.62
N ILE A 246 -33.29 8.57 16.56
CA ILE A 246 -32.43 9.58 17.20
C ILE A 246 -32.95 9.88 18.60
N ARG A 247 -34.27 10.09 18.72
CA ARG A 247 -34.96 10.30 19.98
C ARG A 247 -36.15 9.34 20.05
N ALA A 248 -36.11 8.40 20.99
CA ALA A 248 -37.19 7.44 21.20
C ALA A 248 -37.99 7.86 22.44
N ALA A 249 -38.94 8.77 22.28
CA ALA A 249 -39.80 9.29 23.34
C ALA A 249 -41.27 9.21 22.94
N GLY A 250 -41.80 7.98 22.85
CA GLY A 250 -43.21 7.71 22.58
C GLY A 250 -43.71 8.37 21.28
N PRO A 251 -44.80 9.16 21.29
CA PRO A 251 -45.42 9.73 20.09
C PRO A 251 -44.55 10.78 19.36
N SER A 252 -43.44 11.23 19.96
CA SER A 252 -42.50 12.19 19.37
C SER A 252 -41.18 11.54 18.94
N SER A 253 -41.25 10.29 18.46
CA SER A 253 -40.05 9.60 17.98
C SER A 253 -39.54 10.25 16.69
N VAL A 254 -38.26 10.59 16.66
CA VAL A 254 -37.60 11.20 15.49
C VAL A 254 -36.55 10.23 14.96
N TYR A 255 -36.63 9.96 13.66
CA TYR A 255 -35.75 9.05 12.93
C TYR A 255 -34.79 9.80 12.03
N LEU A 256 -33.76 9.11 11.54
CA LEU A 256 -32.79 9.69 10.62
C LEU A 256 -33.45 10.15 9.29
N ARG A 257 -34.48 9.44 8.80
CA ARG A 257 -35.32 9.90 7.67
C ARG A 257 -35.95 11.27 7.85
N ASP A 258 -36.24 11.66 9.09
CA ASP A 258 -36.96 12.90 9.37
C ASP A 258 -36.04 14.12 9.31
N ILE A 259 -34.72 13.90 9.30
CA ILE A 259 -33.71 14.97 9.35
C ILE A 259 -32.64 14.87 8.25
N GLY A 260 -32.72 13.89 7.37
CA GLY A 260 -31.69 13.70 6.35
C GLY A 260 -31.99 12.61 5.33
N SER A 261 -31.00 12.37 4.48
CA SER A 261 -31.02 11.34 3.44
C SER A 261 -29.75 10.50 3.51
N VAL A 262 -29.84 9.28 2.98
CA VAL A 262 -28.71 8.37 2.85
C VAL A 262 -28.53 8.05 1.37
N GLU A 263 -27.33 8.29 0.86
CA GLU A 263 -26.97 7.96 -0.50
C GLU A 263 -25.68 7.13 -0.52
N LEU A 264 -25.56 6.33 -1.58
CA LEU A 264 -24.32 5.64 -1.86
C LEU A 264 -23.43 6.54 -2.69
N GLY A 265 -22.32 6.97 -2.12
CA GLY A 265 -21.37 7.86 -2.77
C GLY A 265 -19.94 7.36 -2.61
N THR A 266 -19.01 8.30 -2.58
CA THR A 266 -17.60 8.03 -2.27
C THR A 266 -17.13 8.96 -1.17
N ASP A 267 -16.04 8.60 -0.51
CA ASP A 267 -15.34 9.49 0.40
C ASP A 267 -14.82 10.76 -0.32
N ILE A 268 -14.41 11.77 0.45
CA ILE A 268 -13.90 13.04 -0.06
C ILE A 268 -12.70 12.78 -0.99
N THR A 269 -12.79 13.28 -2.22
CA THR A 269 -11.74 13.10 -3.23
C THR A 269 -10.57 14.03 -2.94
N ASN A 270 -9.47 13.45 -2.43
CA ASN A 270 -8.23 14.17 -2.16
C ASN A 270 -7.22 14.12 -3.32
N GLY A 271 -7.53 13.36 -4.38
CA GLY A 271 -6.70 13.23 -5.56
C GLY A 271 -7.39 12.43 -6.65
N PHE A 272 -7.01 12.67 -7.90
CA PHE A 272 -7.54 11.97 -9.06
C PHE A 272 -6.41 11.56 -9.98
N ALA A 273 -6.58 10.44 -10.69
CA ALA A 273 -5.64 10.00 -11.72
C ALA A 273 -6.25 10.21 -13.10
N HIS A 274 -5.44 10.68 -14.04
CA HIS A 274 -5.80 10.74 -15.46
C HIS A 274 -4.81 9.92 -16.27
N VAL A 275 -5.34 9.15 -17.21
CA VAL A 275 -4.56 8.50 -18.26
C VAL A 275 -5.23 8.85 -19.58
N ASN A 276 -4.46 9.45 -20.50
CA ASN A 276 -4.92 9.87 -21.83
C ASN A 276 -6.21 10.72 -21.78
N GLY A 277 -6.29 11.66 -20.85
CA GLY A 277 -7.42 12.59 -20.71
C GLY A 277 -8.67 12.00 -20.05
N ARG A 278 -8.65 10.74 -19.58
CA ARG A 278 -9.77 10.12 -18.87
C ARG A 278 -9.43 9.86 -17.41
N ARG A 279 -10.41 10.09 -16.51
CA ARG A 279 -10.26 9.72 -15.09
C ARG A 279 -10.19 8.22 -14.96
N THR A 280 -9.26 7.74 -14.15
CA THR A 280 -8.94 6.32 -14.06
C THR A 280 -8.56 5.93 -12.63
N VAL A 281 -8.50 4.63 -12.39
CA VAL A 281 -7.88 4.05 -11.20
C VAL A 281 -6.59 3.33 -11.61
N TYR A 282 -5.57 3.36 -10.77
CA TYR A 282 -4.35 2.60 -10.99
C TYR A 282 -3.80 1.97 -9.71
N ILE A 283 -3.14 0.82 -9.84
CA ILE A 283 -2.37 0.16 -8.78
C ILE A 283 -0.89 0.31 -9.13
N PRO A 284 -0.11 1.09 -8.36
CA PRO A 284 1.34 1.04 -8.45
C PRO A 284 1.80 -0.29 -7.86
N VAL A 285 2.61 -1.02 -8.62
CA VAL A 285 3.17 -2.29 -8.19
C VAL A 285 4.62 -2.07 -7.81
N THR A 286 4.98 -2.44 -6.60
CA THR A 286 6.33 -2.34 -6.05
C THR A 286 6.94 -3.73 -5.90
N LYS A 287 8.27 -3.80 -5.85
CA LYS A 287 8.98 -5.04 -5.62
C LYS A 287 9.39 -5.12 -4.15
N ARG A 288 9.50 -6.33 -3.61
CA ARG A 288 10.19 -6.52 -2.34
C ARG A 288 11.70 -6.28 -2.53
N ALA A 289 12.37 -5.88 -1.46
CA ALA A 289 13.79 -5.49 -1.51
C ALA A 289 14.71 -6.57 -2.11
N ASP A 290 14.36 -7.85 -1.92
CA ASP A 290 15.10 -9.03 -2.35
C ASP A 290 14.71 -9.54 -3.75
N ALA A 291 13.77 -8.87 -4.44
CA ALA A 291 13.28 -9.28 -5.75
C ALA A 291 13.89 -8.46 -6.89
N SER A 292 14.08 -9.09 -8.05
CA SER A 292 14.53 -8.43 -9.29
C SER A 292 13.36 -7.75 -10.00
N THR A 293 13.60 -6.52 -10.46
CA THR A 293 12.65 -5.72 -11.25
C THR A 293 12.16 -6.47 -12.50
N LEU A 294 13.06 -7.11 -13.23
CA LEU A 294 12.71 -7.87 -14.44
C LEU A 294 11.78 -9.05 -14.11
N ALA A 295 12.15 -9.86 -13.12
CA ALA A 295 11.38 -11.03 -12.71
C ALA A 295 9.99 -10.66 -12.15
N VAL A 296 9.88 -9.57 -11.39
CA VAL A 296 8.59 -9.08 -10.86
C VAL A 296 7.66 -8.66 -12.00
N VAL A 297 8.16 -7.86 -12.95
CA VAL A 297 7.33 -7.40 -14.08
C VAL A 297 6.92 -8.56 -14.99
N GLU A 298 7.80 -9.53 -15.23
CA GLU A 298 7.45 -10.76 -15.97
C GLU A 298 6.34 -11.54 -15.29
N ARG A 299 6.39 -11.72 -13.96
CA ARG A 299 5.32 -12.36 -13.18
C ARG A 299 4.00 -11.60 -13.31
N ILE A 300 4.03 -10.27 -13.26
CA ILE A 300 2.83 -9.44 -13.43
C ILE A 300 2.25 -9.60 -14.83
N LYS A 301 3.09 -9.58 -15.87
CA LYS A 301 2.67 -9.79 -17.26
C LYS A 301 2.05 -11.18 -17.46
N ALA A 302 2.66 -12.22 -16.89
CA ALA A 302 2.16 -13.59 -16.95
C ALA A 302 0.83 -13.75 -16.18
N ALA A 303 0.65 -13.00 -15.09
CA ALA A 303 -0.56 -12.99 -14.29
C ALA A 303 -1.69 -12.11 -14.86
N LEU A 304 -1.38 -11.20 -15.79
CA LEU A 304 -2.34 -10.23 -16.33
C LEU A 304 -3.60 -10.88 -16.94
N PRO A 305 -3.51 -12.00 -17.71
CA PRO A 305 -4.69 -12.69 -18.20
C PRO A 305 -5.59 -13.21 -17.06
N ALA A 306 -5.00 -13.76 -16.00
CA ALA A 306 -5.75 -14.23 -14.84
C ALA A 306 -6.41 -13.06 -14.09
N MET A 307 -5.72 -11.94 -13.93
CA MET A 307 -6.29 -10.73 -13.34
C MET A 307 -7.47 -10.17 -14.17
N ARG A 308 -7.36 -10.20 -15.50
CA ARG A 308 -8.44 -9.81 -16.41
C ARG A 308 -9.66 -10.72 -16.29
N ALA A 309 -9.46 -12.02 -16.04
CA ALA A 309 -10.57 -12.95 -15.82
C ALA A 309 -11.31 -12.73 -14.48
N LEU A 310 -10.71 -12.00 -13.52
CA LEU A 310 -11.35 -11.69 -12.23
C LEU A 310 -12.26 -10.46 -12.31
N VAL A 311 -12.06 -9.60 -13.30
CA VAL A 311 -12.86 -8.38 -13.47
C VAL A 311 -14.00 -8.63 -14.46
N PRO A 312 -15.11 -7.86 -14.34
CA PRO A 312 -16.18 -7.90 -15.33
C PRO A 312 -15.67 -7.58 -16.75
N ASP A 313 -16.37 -8.09 -17.78
CA ASP A 313 -15.99 -7.91 -19.20
C ASP A 313 -15.92 -6.45 -19.64
N ASP A 314 -16.59 -5.54 -18.93
CA ASP A 314 -16.58 -4.10 -19.18
C ASP A 314 -15.41 -3.35 -18.53
N VAL A 315 -14.48 -4.06 -17.88
CA VAL A 315 -13.28 -3.49 -17.23
C VAL A 315 -12.02 -4.07 -17.86
N ASP A 316 -11.20 -3.19 -18.44
CA ASP A 316 -9.88 -3.55 -18.98
C ASP A 316 -8.77 -3.15 -18.00
N ILE A 317 -7.77 -4.02 -17.88
CA ILE A 317 -6.56 -3.81 -17.06
C ILE A 317 -5.36 -3.74 -18.00
N ARG A 318 -4.63 -2.63 -17.95
CA ARG A 318 -3.44 -2.39 -18.76
C ARG A 318 -2.21 -2.12 -17.90
N LEU A 319 -1.07 -2.59 -18.37
CA LEU A 319 0.23 -2.23 -17.80
C LEU A 319 0.75 -1.00 -18.57
N GLU A 320 0.63 0.19 -17.98
CA GLU A 320 1.03 1.45 -18.64
C GLU A 320 2.47 1.83 -18.32
N PHE A 321 2.88 1.69 -17.06
CA PHE A 321 4.29 1.84 -16.67
C PHE A 321 4.96 0.47 -16.55
N ASP A 322 6.09 0.30 -17.22
CA ASP A 322 6.88 -0.93 -17.24
C ASP A 322 8.38 -0.59 -17.18
N GLN A 323 8.98 -0.74 -16.00
CA GLN A 323 10.41 -0.48 -15.81
C GLN A 323 11.31 -1.57 -16.42
N SER A 324 10.79 -2.78 -16.68
CA SER A 324 11.58 -3.89 -17.23
C SER A 324 12.16 -3.58 -18.61
N ARG A 325 11.45 -2.79 -19.42
CA ARG A 325 11.92 -2.36 -20.75
C ARG A 325 13.21 -1.53 -20.64
N TYR A 326 13.25 -0.62 -19.68
CA TYR A 326 14.43 0.20 -19.44
C TYR A 326 15.60 -0.67 -18.98
N VAL A 327 15.36 -1.55 -17.99
CA VAL A 327 16.38 -2.46 -17.46
C VAL A 327 16.93 -3.38 -18.56
N ALA A 328 16.06 -4.00 -19.38
CA ALA A 328 16.46 -4.87 -20.47
C ALA A 328 17.27 -4.14 -21.56
N ASN A 329 16.96 -2.87 -21.82
CA ASN A 329 17.74 -2.06 -22.77
C ASN A 329 19.11 -1.68 -22.19
N ALA A 330 19.20 -1.34 -20.91
CA ALA A 330 20.46 -1.06 -20.24
C ALA A 330 21.41 -2.27 -20.25
N ILE A 331 20.90 -3.48 -19.99
CA ILE A 331 21.69 -4.72 -20.08
C ILE A 331 22.16 -4.96 -21.52
N ARG A 332 21.27 -4.80 -22.51
CA ARG A 332 21.64 -4.97 -23.92
C ARG A 332 22.72 -3.98 -24.34
N GLY A 333 22.63 -2.73 -23.89
CA GLY A 333 23.68 -1.72 -24.06
C GLY A 333 25.00 -2.16 -23.42
N LEU A 334 24.98 -2.55 -22.14
CA LEU A 334 26.18 -3.03 -21.43
C LEU A 334 26.85 -4.22 -22.14
N LEU A 335 26.06 -5.18 -22.63
CA LEU A 335 26.57 -6.32 -23.40
C LEU A 335 27.17 -5.88 -24.73
N HIS A 336 26.53 -4.95 -25.43
CA HIS A 336 27.02 -4.43 -26.71
C HIS A 336 28.36 -3.71 -26.53
N GLU A 337 28.44 -2.78 -25.57
CA GLU A 337 29.66 -2.04 -25.26
C GLU A 337 30.78 -2.96 -24.73
N GLY A 338 30.43 -3.95 -23.89
CA GLY A 338 31.38 -4.93 -23.37
C GLY A 338 31.96 -5.82 -24.48
N LEU A 339 31.13 -6.26 -25.43
CA LEU A 339 31.58 -7.05 -26.58
C LEU A 339 32.43 -6.21 -27.54
N LEU A 340 32.04 -4.96 -27.82
CA LEU A 340 32.83 -4.04 -28.63
C LEU A 340 34.20 -3.79 -27.99
N GLY A 341 34.24 -3.50 -26.68
CA GLY A 341 35.50 -3.32 -25.95
C GLY A 341 36.40 -4.55 -25.99
N ALA A 342 35.85 -5.74 -25.78
CA ALA A 342 36.59 -7.00 -25.88
C ALA A 342 37.13 -7.24 -27.30
N LEU A 343 36.32 -6.99 -28.32
CA LEU A 343 36.69 -7.20 -29.73
C LEU A 343 37.75 -6.20 -30.19
N LEU A 344 37.58 -4.91 -29.90
CA LEU A 344 38.54 -3.87 -30.26
C LEU A 344 39.89 -4.08 -29.54
N THR A 345 39.86 -4.47 -28.27
CA THR A 345 41.09 -4.80 -27.52
C THR A 345 41.76 -6.05 -28.10
N GLY A 346 40.99 -7.08 -28.42
CA GLY A 346 41.49 -8.29 -29.06
C GLY A 346 42.15 -8.00 -30.41
N LEU A 347 41.55 -7.14 -31.22
CA LEU A 347 42.13 -6.69 -32.50
C LEU A 347 43.40 -5.86 -32.33
N MET A 348 43.52 -5.05 -31.26
CA MET A 348 44.72 -4.26 -30.99
C MET A 348 45.92 -5.14 -30.58
N VAL A 349 45.67 -6.25 -29.88
CA VAL A 349 46.72 -7.14 -29.34
C VAL A 349 47.23 -8.14 -30.39
N LEU A 350 46.42 -8.45 -31.41
CA LEU A 350 46.77 -9.30 -32.55
C LEU A 350 47.71 -8.61 -33.53
#